data_AF-C5K8U3-F1
#
_entry.id   AF-C5K8U3-F1
#
_cell.length_a   1.000
_cell.length_b   1.000
_cell.length_c   1.000
_cell.angle_alpha   90.00
_cell.angle_beta   90.00
_cell.angle_gamma   90.00
#
_symmetry.space_group_name_H-M   'P 1'
#
loop_
_entity.id
_entity.type
_entity.pdbx_description
1 polymer ?
#
loop_
_entity_poly.entity_id
_entity_poly.type
_entity_poly.pdbx_seq_one_letter_code
_entity_poly.pdbx_strand_id
1 'polypeptide(L)'
;MFGDRMVIANATGCSSIWGAPYGPTPFTTRYDGTGPAWANSLFEDAAEYGMGMAVTTSVRRKALKARVQELLLEGKDSPLSPELYTQLNEWVENFRNPSVCAALSKSLPPLLKAEASKDPAIQEILDVSDLIPKISNWIIGGDGWGYDIGYGGLDHVIASGQDLNVLVLDTECYANTGGQKSKATPIGAVAKFATKGHEVEKKNLAEMAMDYGTVYVASVSMGANYDQTLKAFSEAEDYDGCSVIVAYSPCIEHKNLDAMTHTMQHQATVAASGYFPIYRYNPMLKRMGKNPFVLDTKKLTMGVDAVLDNEMRFGALKKRDADLYKKYRSELDAWVRERYSKYQRWAALGQEDISNGVPLTLLYGTETGTTEALAYRVAELARQRGYAVKVMECDEMDVSELPENKNLMVLCATTGEGTTPRTALHFTAQLQLAAKDNSNAHL
;
A
#
# COMPACT_ATOMS: atom_id res chain seq x y z
N MET A 1 -11.82 4.96 2.60
CA MET A 1 -10.40 5.35 2.44
C MET A 1 -10.25 6.39 1.32
N PHE A 2 -10.60 6.09 0.06
CA PHE A 2 -10.31 7.00 -1.07
C PHE A 2 -11.48 7.25 -2.03
N GLY A 3 -12.66 6.69 -1.75
CA GLY A 3 -13.77 6.61 -2.71
C GLY A 3 -14.38 7.95 -3.14
N ASP A 4 -14.13 9.03 -2.41
CA ASP A 4 -14.57 10.39 -2.75
C ASP A 4 -13.74 11.04 -3.88
N ARG A 5 -12.58 10.48 -4.20
CA ARG A 5 -11.64 11.00 -5.21
C ARG A 5 -11.02 9.91 -6.08
N MET A 6 -11.63 8.72 -6.11
CA MET A 6 -11.10 7.54 -6.77
C MET A 6 -11.58 7.45 -8.22
N VAL A 7 -10.67 7.08 -9.12
CA VAL A 7 -10.99 6.68 -10.49
C VAL A 7 -10.52 5.25 -10.68
N ILE A 8 -11.38 4.39 -11.22
CA ILE A 8 -11.14 2.95 -11.38
C ILE A 8 -11.13 2.59 -12.86
N ALA A 9 -9.99 2.09 -13.35
CA ALA A 9 -9.87 1.32 -14.57
C ALA A 9 -9.95 -0.18 -14.22
N ASN A 10 -11.05 -0.83 -14.58
CA ASN A 10 -11.29 -2.22 -14.22
C ASN A 10 -11.03 -3.16 -15.40
N ALA A 11 -10.23 -4.20 -15.20
CA ALA A 11 -10.08 -5.28 -16.18
C ALA A 11 -11.35 -6.13 -16.24
N THR A 12 -11.62 -6.70 -17.42
CA THR A 12 -12.73 -7.63 -17.59
C THR A 12 -12.50 -8.90 -16.77
N GLY A 13 -13.50 -9.33 -16.00
CA GLY A 13 -13.42 -10.48 -15.09
C GLY A 13 -14.52 -10.41 -14.04
N CYS A 14 -14.43 -11.20 -12.96
CA CYS A 14 -15.45 -11.14 -11.90
C CYS A 14 -15.67 -9.71 -11.42
N SER A 15 -14.59 -8.95 -11.22
CA SER A 15 -14.62 -7.55 -10.80
C SER A 15 -15.43 -6.62 -11.69
N SER A 16 -15.41 -6.82 -13.01
CA SER A 16 -16.26 -6.04 -13.90
C SER A 16 -17.69 -6.54 -13.94
N ILE A 17 -17.90 -7.87 -13.84
CA ILE A 17 -19.24 -8.47 -13.86
C ILE A 17 -20.06 -8.08 -12.64
N TRP A 18 -19.50 -8.19 -11.42
CA TRP A 18 -20.20 -7.70 -10.23
C TRP A 18 -20.09 -6.18 -10.07
N GLY A 19 -19.05 -5.54 -10.63
CA GLY A 19 -18.80 -4.09 -10.50
C GLY A 19 -19.61 -3.20 -11.42
N ALA A 20 -20.07 -3.73 -12.56
CA ALA A 20 -20.97 -3.04 -13.48
C ALA A 20 -21.88 -4.04 -14.22
N PRO A 21 -22.75 -4.76 -13.50
CA PRO A 21 -23.75 -5.59 -14.15
C PRO A 21 -24.69 -4.70 -14.98
N TYR A 22 -25.24 -5.22 -16.07
CA TYR A 22 -26.28 -4.50 -16.82
C TYR A 22 -27.45 -4.17 -15.88
N GLY A 23 -27.62 -2.88 -15.53
CA GLY A 23 -28.61 -2.41 -14.57
C GLY A 23 -27.99 -1.69 -13.36
N PRO A 24 -28.22 -2.14 -12.11
CA PRO A 24 -27.78 -1.40 -10.92
C PRO A 24 -26.26 -1.52 -10.69
N THR A 25 -25.56 -0.39 -10.73
CA THR A 25 -24.14 -0.32 -10.35
C THR A 25 -23.98 -0.37 -8.83
N PRO A 26 -23.10 -1.23 -8.27
CA PRO A 26 -22.84 -1.28 -6.83
C PRO A 26 -22.02 -0.09 -6.30
N PHE A 27 -21.24 0.56 -7.17
CA PHE A 27 -20.58 1.82 -6.86
C PHE A 27 -21.64 2.91 -6.71
N THR A 28 -21.52 3.69 -5.63
CA THR A 28 -22.47 4.74 -5.28
C THR A 28 -21.73 6.00 -4.86
N THR A 29 -22.49 7.09 -4.72
CA THR A 29 -21.98 8.36 -4.24
C THR A 29 -22.25 8.52 -2.75
N ARG A 30 -21.43 9.35 -2.11
CA ARG A 30 -21.71 9.90 -0.78
C ARG A 30 -22.86 10.91 -0.85
N TYR A 31 -23.25 11.42 0.31
CA TYR A 31 -24.29 12.46 0.44
C TYR A 31 -23.95 13.77 -0.28
N ASP A 32 -22.68 14.04 -0.56
CA ASP A 32 -22.21 15.22 -1.29
C ASP A 32 -22.09 14.99 -2.81
N GLY A 33 -22.55 13.82 -3.29
CA GLY A 33 -22.51 13.44 -4.71
C GLY A 33 -21.14 12.94 -5.20
N THR A 34 -20.11 12.90 -4.35
CA THR A 34 -18.80 12.36 -4.71
C THR A 34 -18.77 10.84 -4.59
N GLY A 35 -18.08 10.17 -5.52
CA GLY A 35 -17.95 8.71 -5.51
C GLY A 35 -16.95 8.23 -6.57
N PRO A 36 -16.66 6.92 -6.59
CA PRO A 36 -15.70 6.38 -7.54
C PRO A 36 -16.20 6.52 -8.97
N ALA A 37 -15.41 7.14 -9.84
CA ALA A 37 -15.62 7.06 -11.28
C ALA A 37 -15.10 5.69 -11.75
N TRP A 38 -15.95 4.90 -12.42
CA TRP A 38 -15.62 3.53 -12.79
C TRP A 38 -15.75 3.32 -14.29
N ALA A 39 -14.78 2.65 -14.90
CA ALA A 39 -14.85 2.22 -16.27
C ALA A 39 -14.13 0.89 -16.48
N ASN A 40 -14.64 0.08 -17.39
CA ASN A 40 -14.03 -1.15 -17.90
C ASN A 40 -13.81 -0.96 -19.41
N SER A 41 -12.55 -1.02 -19.83
CA SER A 41 -12.19 -1.06 -21.25
C SER A 41 -12.28 -2.52 -21.74
N LEU A 42 -11.16 -3.24 -21.78
CA LEU A 42 -11.11 -4.64 -22.20
C LEU A 42 -10.47 -5.52 -21.12
N PHE A 43 -10.26 -6.78 -21.45
CA PHE A 43 -9.62 -7.72 -20.53
C PHE A 43 -8.11 -7.49 -20.48
N GLU A 44 -7.51 -7.22 -21.63
CA GLU A 44 -6.09 -7.17 -21.88
C GLU A 44 -5.43 -5.83 -21.55
N ASP A 45 -6.19 -4.72 -21.56
CA ASP A 45 -5.65 -3.36 -21.63
C ASP A 45 -5.87 -2.50 -20.38
N ALA A 46 -6.36 -3.09 -19.29
CA ALA A 46 -6.78 -2.31 -18.11
C ALA A 46 -5.62 -1.50 -17.50
N ALA A 47 -4.39 -2.00 -17.61
CA ALA A 47 -3.20 -1.30 -17.13
C ALA A 47 -2.97 -0.01 -17.94
N GLU A 48 -2.93 -0.14 -19.26
CA GLU A 48 -2.70 0.94 -20.21
C GLU A 48 -3.84 1.95 -20.17
N TYR A 49 -5.08 1.46 -20.04
CA TYR A 49 -6.27 2.29 -19.89
C TYR A 49 -6.21 3.14 -18.62
N GLY A 50 -5.89 2.52 -17.48
CA GLY A 50 -5.69 3.24 -16.21
C GLY A 50 -4.52 4.21 -16.24
N MET A 51 -3.42 3.86 -16.91
CA MET A 51 -2.30 4.78 -17.12
C MET A 51 -2.73 5.99 -17.96
N GLY A 52 -3.54 5.80 -19.00
CA GLY A 52 -4.11 6.88 -19.80
C GLY A 52 -4.93 7.86 -18.95
N MET A 53 -5.76 7.33 -18.03
CA MET A 53 -6.52 8.15 -17.07
C MET A 53 -5.60 8.92 -16.11
N ALA A 54 -4.59 8.25 -15.55
CA ALA A 54 -3.65 8.84 -14.60
C ALA A 54 -2.82 9.97 -15.25
N VAL A 55 -2.29 9.73 -16.45
CA VAL A 55 -1.53 10.71 -17.22
C VAL A 55 -2.41 11.91 -17.60
N THR A 56 -3.64 11.67 -18.08
CA THR A 56 -4.58 12.75 -18.42
C THR A 56 -4.90 13.61 -17.21
N THR A 57 -5.19 12.98 -16.07
CA THR A 57 -5.44 13.67 -14.80
C THR A 57 -4.23 14.49 -14.36
N SER A 58 -3.03 13.92 -14.43
CA SER A 58 -1.77 14.60 -14.09
C SER A 58 -1.54 15.84 -14.97
N VAL A 59 -1.73 15.73 -16.28
CA VAL A 59 -1.58 16.83 -17.24
C VAL A 59 -2.60 17.93 -16.96
N ARG A 60 -3.90 17.58 -16.83
CA ARG A 60 -4.95 18.57 -16.56
C ARG A 60 -4.75 19.27 -15.21
N ARG A 61 -4.35 18.56 -14.16
CA ARG A 61 -4.04 19.16 -12.85
C ARG A 61 -2.81 20.07 -12.89
N LYS A 62 -1.77 19.72 -13.65
CA LYS A 62 -0.61 20.60 -13.86
C LYS A 62 -0.97 21.86 -14.65
N ALA A 63 -1.84 21.74 -15.66
CA ALA A 63 -2.35 22.90 -16.41
C ALA A 63 -3.18 23.83 -15.49
N LEU A 64 -4.08 23.27 -14.68
CA LEU A 64 -4.80 24.04 -13.65
C LEU A 64 -3.83 24.73 -12.68
N LYS A 65 -2.79 24.02 -12.21
CA LYS A 65 -1.77 24.61 -11.34
C LYS A 65 -1.06 25.80 -11.98
N ALA A 66 -0.63 25.66 -13.23
CA ALA A 66 0.00 26.75 -13.98
C ALA A 66 -0.95 27.95 -14.11
N ARG A 67 -2.24 27.71 -14.43
CA ARG A 67 -3.23 28.77 -14.56
C ARG A 67 -3.49 29.52 -13.25
N VAL A 68 -3.54 28.80 -12.13
CA VAL A 68 -3.63 29.42 -10.80
C VAL A 68 -2.37 30.24 -10.49
N GLN A 69 -1.18 29.75 -10.83
CA GLN A 69 0.06 30.49 -10.62
C GLN A 69 0.13 31.77 -11.46
N GLU A 70 -0.34 31.74 -12.71
CA GLU A 70 -0.48 32.93 -13.56
C GLU A 70 -1.39 33.98 -12.92
N LEU A 71 -2.56 33.57 -12.45
CA LEU A 71 -3.51 34.46 -11.78
C LEU A 71 -2.93 35.08 -10.48
N LEU A 72 -2.08 34.33 -9.76
CA LEU A 72 -1.44 34.81 -8.54
C LEU A 72 -0.25 35.77 -8.80
N LEU A 73 0.37 35.72 -9.98
CA LEU A 73 1.53 36.55 -10.34
C LEU A 73 1.17 38.04 -10.54
N GLU A 74 -0.11 38.38 -10.69
CA GLU A 74 -0.58 39.76 -10.82
C GLU A 74 -0.38 40.62 -9.56
N GLY A 75 0.02 40.01 -8.42
CA GLY A 75 0.53 40.72 -7.26
C GLY A 75 -0.48 41.66 -6.59
N LYS A 76 -0.03 42.81 -6.10
CA LYS A 76 -0.84 43.78 -5.30
C LYS A 76 -2.03 44.40 -6.04
N ASP A 77 -2.07 44.30 -7.37
CA ASP A 77 -3.19 44.77 -8.20
C ASP A 77 -4.15 43.61 -8.56
N SER A 78 -3.98 42.44 -7.94
CA SER A 78 -4.82 41.27 -8.18
C SER A 78 -6.30 41.58 -7.90
N PRO A 79 -7.22 41.22 -8.80
CA PRO A 79 -8.66 41.41 -8.59
C PRO A 79 -9.25 40.51 -7.48
N LEU A 80 -8.46 39.60 -6.93
CA LEU A 80 -8.88 38.58 -5.99
C LEU A 80 -9.10 39.12 -4.57
N SER A 81 -10.07 38.56 -3.86
CA SER A 81 -10.14 38.75 -2.41
C SER A 81 -8.92 38.14 -1.70
N PRO A 82 -8.53 38.66 -0.52
CA PRO A 82 -7.44 38.10 0.28
C PRO A 82 -7.64 36.62 0.62
N GLU A 83 -8.89 36.20 0.82
CA GLU A 83 -9.24 34.81 1.15
C GLU A 83 -9.01 33.88 -0.05
N LEU A 84 -9.52 34.24 -1.24
CA LEU A 84 -9.31 33.46 -2.46
C LEU A 84 -7.82 33.38 -2.82
N TYR A 85 -7.10 34.50 -2.73
CA TYR A 85 -5.65 34.55 -2.95
C TYR A 85 -4.88 33.61 -2.00
N THR A 86 -5.25 33.58 -0.71
CA THR A 86 -4.60 32.73 0.29
C THR A 86 -4.85 31.26 0.01
N GLN A 87 -6.10 30.85 -0.26
CA GLN A 87 -6.44 29.45 -0.50
C GLN A 87 -5.88 28.92 -1.83
N LEU A 88 -5.81 29.76 -2.87
CA LEU A 88 -5.17 29.38 -4.14
C LEU A 88 -3.66 29.17 -3.96
N ASN A 89 -2.98 30.03 -3.19
CA ASN A 89 -1.57 29.81 -2.83
C ASN A 89 -1.37 28.52 -2.03
N GLU A 90 -2.20 28.30 -1.00
CA GLU A 90 -2.14 27.09 -0.18
C GLU A 90 -2.32 25.83 -1.04
N TRP A 91 -3.25 25.85 -2.00
CA TRP A 91 -3.45 24.75 -2.94
C TRP A 91 -2.23 24.53 -3.84
N VAL A 92 -1.60 25.59 -4.35
CA VAL A 92 -0.39 25.50 -5.20
C VAL A 92 0.79 24.89 -4.45
N GLU A 93 1.01 25.29 -3.19
CA GLU A 93 2.07 24.77 -2.32
C GLU A 93 1.82 23.29 -1.96
N ASN A 94 0.55 22.94 -1.73
CA ASN A 94 0.15 21.62 -1.26
C ASN A 94 -0.56 20.77 -2.32
N PHE A 95 -0.33 21.03 -3.62
CA PHE A 95 -1.10 20.43 -4.72
C PHE A 95 -1.04 18.89 -4.81
N ARG A 96 -0.08 18.29 -4.10
CA ARG A 96 0.14 16.83 -3.95
C ARG A 96 -0.38 16.27 -2.63
N ASN A 97 -0.80 17.10 -1.68
CA ASN A 97 -1.33 16.65 -0.39
C ASN A 97 -2.84 16.37 -0.52
N PRO A 98 -3.28 15.11 -0.43
CA PRO A 98 -4.68 14.76 -0.63
C PRO A 98 -5.62 15.40 0.40
N SER A 99 -5.19 15.49 1.67
CA SER A 99 -6.01 16.07 2.76
C SER A 99 -6.22 17.57 2.58
N VAL A 100 -5.15 18.32 2.24
CA VAL A 100 -5.24 19.75 1.98
C VAL A 100 -6.08 20.02 0.73
N CYS A 101 -5.82 19.31 -0.37
CA CYS A 101 -6.61 19.45 -1.59
C CYS A 101 -8.10 19.11 -1.39
N ALA A 102 -8.43 18.13 -0.54
CA ALA A 102 -9.83 17.76 -0.25
C ALA A 102 -10.56 18.79 0.63
N ALA A 103 -9.84 19.51 1.49
CA ALA A 103 -10.42 20.64 2.22
C ALA A 103 -10.70 21.80 1.25
N LEU A 104 -9.70 22.15 0.44
CA LEU A 104 -9.78 23.25 -0.52
C LEU A 104 -10.77 23.01 -1.65
N SER A 105 -11.03 21.76 -2.04
CA SER A 105 -12.04 21.44 -3.05
C SER A 105 -13.47 21.76 -2.61
N LYS A 106 -13.70 21.99 -1.31
CA LYS A 106 -15.01 22.41 -0.78
C LYS A 106 -15.13 23.92 -0.66
N SER A 107 -14.03 24.59 -0.30
CA SER A 107 -14.02 26.04 -0.01
C SER A 107 -13.71 26.90 -1.24
N LEU A 108 -12.87 26.44 -2.18
CA LEU A 108 -12.50 27.20 -3.37
C LEU A 108 -13.66 27.42 -4.36
N PRO A 109 -14.48 26.42 -4.73
CA PRO A 109 -15.49 26.61 -5.77
C PRO A 109 -16.52 27.72 -5.46
N PRO A 110 -17.05 27.86 -4.22
CA PRO A 110 -17.89 29.00 -3.86
C PRO A 110 -17.20 30.37 -4.01
N LEU A 111 -15.93 30.48 -3.61
CA LEU A 111 -15.14 31.71 -3.72
C LEU A 111 -14.86 32.08 -5.19
N LEU A 112 -14.43 31.10 -5.99
CA LEU A 112 -14.24 31.24 -7.43
C LEU A 112 -15.53 31.70 -8.11
N LYS A 113 -16.67 31.12 -7.75
CA LYS A 113 -17.98 31.51 -8.30
C LYS A 113 -18.38 32.94 -7.95
N ALA A 114 -18.09 33.40 -6.73
CA ALA A 114 -18.40 34.76 -6.29
C ALA A 114 -17.59 35.82 -7.05
N GLU A 115 -16.40 35.46 -7.54
CA GLU A 115 -15.46 36.38 -8.17
C GLU A 115 -15.26 36.13 -9.67
N ALA A 116 -15.98 35.18 -10.26
CA ALA A 116 -15.82 34.75 -11.66
C ALA A 116 -15.98 35.88 -12.70
N SER A 117 -16.73 36.94 -12.38
CA SER A 117 -16.93 38.09 -13.27
C SER A 117 -15.77 39.09 -13.26
N LYS A 118 -14.84 38.98 -12.30
CA LYS A 118 -13.73 39.93 -12.16
C LYS A 118 -12.60 39.68 -13.15
N ASP A 119 -12.35 38.41 -13.46
CA ASP A 119 -11.30 37.98 -14.38
C ASP A 119 -11.71 36.68 -15.11
N PRO A 120 -11.59 36.61 -16.45
CA PRO A 120 -11.86 35.39 -17.21
C PRO A 120 -11.11 34.15 -16.70
N ALA A 121 -9.87 34.31 -16.20
CA ALA A 121 -9.08 33.22 -15.65
C ALA A 121 -9.72 32.56 -14.42
N ILE A 122 -10.50 33.32 -13.61
CA ILE A 122 -11.22 32.77 -12.46
C ILE A 122 -12.33 31.83 -12.95
N GLN A 123 -13.05 32.20 -14.01
CA GLN A 123 -14.07 31.33 -14.61
C GLN A 123 -13.43 30.07 -15.22
N GLU A 124 -12.29 30.19 -15.90
CA GLU A 124 -11.56 29.04 -16.43
C GLU A 124 -11.11 28.07 -15.31
N ILE A 125 -10.65 28.58 -14.17
CA ILE A 125 -10.28 27.77 -13.00
C ILE A 125 -11.52 27.10 -12.39
N LEU A 126 -12.65 27.81 -12.32
CA LEU A 126 -13.92 27.28 -11.81
C LEU A 126 -14.44 26.12 -12.67
N ASP A 127 -14.34 26.22 -13.99
CA ASP A 127 -14.82 25.21 -14.95
C ASP A 127 -14.11 23.86 -14.81
N VAL A 128 -12.91 23.84 -14.25
CA VAL A 128 -12.12 22.63 -13.98
C VAL A 128 -11.84 22.42 -12.49
N SER A 129 -12.69 22.99 -11.62
CA SER A 129 -12.56 22.87 -10.16
C SER A 129 -12.71 21.44 -9.63
N ASP A 130 -13.24 20.51 -10.46
CA ASP A 130 -13.24 19.07 -10.22
C ASP A 130 -11.83 18.46 -10.07
N LEU A 131 -10.80 19.19 -10.53
CA LEU A 131 -9.39 18.79 -10.45
C LEU A 131 -8.63 19.35 -9.24
N ILE A 132 -9.28 20.15 -8.39
CA ILE A 132 -8.70 20.65 -7.13
C ILE A 132 -8.28 19.48 -6.21
N PRO A 133 -9.14 18.46 -5.95
CA PRO A 133 -8.74 17.27 -5.21
C PRO A 133 -7.53 16.55 -5.85
N LYS A 134 -6.71 15.87 -5.04
CA LYS A 134 -5.77 14.87 -5.58
C LYS A 134 -6.54 13.60 -5.93
N ILE A 135 -6.77 13.38 -7.22
CA ILE A 135 -7.41 12.15 -7.71
C ILE A 135 -6.52 10.93 -7.41
N SER A 136 -7.12 9.85 -6.92
CA SER A 136 -6.46 8.56 -6.69
C SER A 136 -6.81 7.60 -7.83
N ASN A 137 -5.84 7.27 -8.66
CA ASN A 137 -6.04 6.39 -9.82
C ASN A 137 -5.81 4.93 -9.42
N TRP A 138 -6.79 4.07 -9.70
CA TRP A 138 -6.77 2.65 -9.38
C TRP A 138 -7.01 1.79 -10.62
N ILE A 139 -6.20 0.74 -10.76
CA ILE A 139 -6.35 -0.30 -11.77
C ILE A 139 -6.70 -1.58 -11.05
N ILE A 140 -7.88 -2.14 -11.31
CA ILE A 140 -8.39 -3.31 -10.59
C ILE A 140 -8.61 -4.46 -11.56
N GLY A 141 -8.11 -5.65 -11.23
CA GLY A 141 -8.40 -6.84 -12.01
C GLY A 141 -8.07 -8.13 -11.28
N GLY A 142 -8.51 -9.25 -11.86
CA GLY A 142 -8.21 -10.58 -11.32
C GLY A 142 -6.83 -11.10 -11.72
N ASP A 143 -6.46 -12.26 -11.19
CA ASP A 143 -5.18 -12.89 -11.54
C ASP A 143 -5.04 -13.25 -13.03
N GLY A 144 -6.13 -13.65 -13.69
CA GLY A 144 -6.08 -13.93 -15.13
C GLY A 144 -5.75 -12.71 -16.01
N TRP A 145 -6.01 -11.49 -15.52
CA TRP A 145 -5.50 -10.29 -16.17
C TRP A 145 -4.04 -10.05 -15.80
N GLY A 146 -3.74 -9.91 -14.50
CA GLY A 146 -2.44 -9.45 -14.03
C GLY A 146 -1.29 -10.43 -14.24
N TYR A 147 -1.56 -11.74 -14.28
CA TYR A 147 -0.52 -12.76 -14.45
C TYR A 147 -0.38 -13.22 -15.90
N ASP A 148 -1.46 -13.15 -16.68
CA ASP A 148 -1.56 -13.71 -18.03
C ASP A 148 -1.71 -12.65 -19.12
N ILE A 149 -2.94 -12.34 -19.55
CA ILE A 149 -3.20 -11.61 -20.79
C ILE A 149 -2.76 -10.14 -20.72
N GLY A 150 -2.97 -9.50 -19.57
CA GLY A 150 -2.62 -8.09 -19.35
C GLY A 150 -1.25 -7.89 -18.73
N TYR A 151 -0.48 -8.95 -18.50
CA TYR A 151 0.81 -8.83 -17.80
C TYR A 151 1.82 -7.97 -18.56
N GLY A 152 1.87 -8.05 -19.90
CA GLY A 152 2.79 -7.23 -20.69
C GLY A 152 2.51 -5.72 -20.54
N GLY A 153 1.22 -5.35 -20.56
CA GLY A 153 0.78 -3.98 -20.29
C GLY A 153 1.03 -3.57 -18.84
N LEU A 154 0.69 -4.43 -17.90
CA LEU A 154 0.90 -4.21 -16.46
C LEU A 154 2.39 -3.98 -16.13
N ASP A 155 3.28 -4.81 -16.66
CA ASP A 155 4.73 -4.66 -16.48
C ASP A 155 5.23 -3.30 -17.00
N HIS A 156 4.78 -2.87 -18.18
CA HIS A 156 5.11 -1.56 -18.73
C HIS A 156 4.60 -0.40 -17.84
N VAL A 157 3.38 -0.52 -17.33
CA VAL A 157 2.77 0.49 -16.45
C VAL A 157 3.49 0.55 -15.11
N ILE A 158 3.86 -0.60 -14.54
CA ILE A 158 4.68 -0.69 -13.33
C ILE A 158 6.03 0.02 -13.53
N ALA A 159 6.68 -0.21 -14.67
CA ALA A 159 7.97 0.39 -15.01
C ALA A 159 7.89 1.91 -15.28
N SER A 160 6.70 2.45 -15.59
CA SER A 160 6.53 3.84 -16.02
C SER A 160 6.79 4.89 -14.93
N GLY A 161 6.71 4.49 -13.64
CA GLY A 161 6.84 5.39 -12.50
C GLY A 161 5.69 6.39 -12.30
N GLN A 162 4.55 6.21 -13.00
CA GLN A 162 3.37 7.05 -12.79
C GLN A 162 2.75 6.82 -11.40
N ASP A 163 2.18 7.88 -10.80
CA ASP A 163 1.42 7.84 -9.54
C ASP A 163 0.05 7.16 -9.77
N LEU A 164 0.01 5.85 -9.60
CA LEU A 164 -1.16 5.00 -9.75
C LEU A 164 -1.07 3.75 -8.89
N ASN A 165 -2.23 3.20 -8.55
CA ASN A 165 -2.38 2.02 -7.72
C ASN A 165 -2.92 0.85 -8.55
N VAL A 166 -2.29 -0.31 -8.46
CA VAL A 166 -2.77 -1.56 -9.05
C VAL A 166 -3.24 -2.49 -7.94
N LEU A 167 -4.45 -3.02 -8.06
CA LEU A 167 -5.01 -4.04 -7.19
C LEU A 167 -5.31 -5.31 -8.00
N VAL A 168 -4.56 -6.37 -7.71
CA VAL A 168 -4.80 -7.70 -8.26
C VAL A 168 -5.56 -8.54 -7.24
N LEU A 169 -6.81 -8.88 -7.57
CA LEU A 169 -7.66 -9.79 -6.81
C LEU A 169 -7.30 -11.23 -7.20
N ASP A 170 -6.37 -11.83 -6.46
CA ASP A 170 -5.78 -13.12 -6.80
C ASP A 170 -6.66 -14.27 -6.33
N THR A 171 -7.46 -14.79 -7.27
CA THR A 171 -8.30 -15.98 -7.08
C THR A 171 -7.60 -17.26 -7.57
N GLU A 172 -6.36 -17.15 -8.05
CA GLU A 172 -5.55 -18.26 -8.57
C GLU A 172 -6.21 -19.09 -9.68
N CYS A 173 -7.21 -18.53 -10.37
CA CYS A 173 -7.90 -19.12 -11.52
C CYS A 173 -8.72 -18.05 -12.26
N TYR A 174 -9.17 -18.35 -13.47
CA TYR A 174 -10.11 -17.47 -14.17
C TYR A 174 -11.51 -17.72 -13.62
N ALA A 175 -11.83 -17.11 -12.49
CA ALA A 175 -13.07 -17.35 -11.75
C ALA A 175 -14.33 -17.12 -12.61
N ASN A 176 -14.40 -16.00 -13.33
CA ASN A 176 -15.60 -15.59 -14.08
C ASN A 176 -16.00 -16.58 -15.18
N THR A 177 -15.02 -17.16 -15.86
CA THR A 177 -15.24 -18.08 -16.98
C THR A 177 -15.35 -19.54 -16.53
N GLY A 178 -15.48 -19.76 -15.22
CA GLY A 178 -15.72 -21.05 -14.58
C GLY A 178 -14.44 -21.84 -14.27
N GLY A 179 -13.40 -21.17 -13.77
CA GLY A 179 -12.26 -21.82 -13.13
C GLY A 179 -11.24 -22.44 -14.09
N GLN A 180 -10.83 -21.72 -15.13
CA GLN A 180 -9.66 -22.07 -15.95
C GLN A 180 -8.36 -21.82 -15.19
N LYS A 181 -7.32 -22.61 -15.49
CA LYS A 181 -5.98 -22.34 -14.96
C LYS A 181 -5.48 -20.96 -15.43
N SER A 182 -4.80 -20.26 -14.53
CA SER A 182 -4.01 -19.06 -14.80
C SER A 182 -2.54 -19.35 -14.50
N LYS A 183 -1.63 -18.43 -14.85
CA LYS A 183 -0.25 -18.48 -14.32
C LYS A 183 -0.17 -18.25 -12.81
N ALA A 184 -1.26 -17.81 -12.17
CA ALA A 184 -1.38 -17.70 -10.73
C ALA A 184 -1.87 -18.99 -10.05
N THR A 185 -2.30 -20.01 -10.82
CA THR A 185 -2.73 -21.29 -10.26
C THR A 185 -1.56 -22.02 -9.58
N PRO A 186 -1.71 -22.49 -8.33
CA PRO A 186 -0.66 -23.18 -7.58
C PRO A 186 -0.42 -24.59 -8.12
N ILE A 187 0.78 -25.14 -7.90
CA ILE A 187 1.08 -26.54 -8.23
C ILE A 187 0.10 -27.48 -7.51
N GLY A 188 -0.38 -28.51 -8.22
CA GLY A 188 -1.31 -29.50 -7.71
C GLY A 188 -2.79 -29.09 -7.68
N ALA A 189 -3.15 -27.82 -7.90
CA ALA A 189 -4.56 -27.43 -7.98
C ALA A 189 -5.20 -27.91 -9.28
N VAL A 190 -6.39 -28.49 -9.17
CA VAL A 190 -7.22 -28.89 -10.31
C VAL A 190 -8.06 -27.70 -10.78
N ALA A 191 -7.91 -27.36 -12.06
CA ALA A 191 -8.69 -26.34 -12.76
C ALA A 191 -8.98 -26.81 -14.19
N LYS A 192 -9.86 -26.11 -14.94
CA LYS A 192 -9.99 -26.38 -16.38
C LYS A 192 -8.64 -26.11 -17.07
N PHE A 193 -8.26 -27.00 -17.99
CA PHE A 193 -6.93 -27.06 -18.63
C PHE A 193 -5.74 -27.44 -17.71
N ALA A 194 -6.01 -27.73 -16.44
CA ALA A 194 -5.09 -28.35 -15.48
C ALA A 194 -5.82 -29.48 -14.73
N THR A 195 -6.52 -30.34 -15.48
CA THR A 195 -7.38 -31.36 -14.85
C THR A 195 -6.57 -32.32 -14.01
N LYS A 196 -5.32 -32.64 -14.41
CA LYS A 196 -4.34 -33.49 -13.69
C LYS A 196 -3.66 -32.81 -12.49
N GLY A 197 -4.12 -31.63 -12.09
CA GLY A 197 -3.37 -30.75 -11.21
C GLY A 197 -2.42 -29.88 -12.04
N HIS A 198 -2.26 -28.63 -11.66
CA HIS A 198 -1.30 -27.73 -12.30
C HIS A 198 0.14 -28.22 -12.03
N GLU A 199 0.98 -28.18 -13.05
CA GLU A 199 2.26 -28.90 -13.06
C GLU A 199 3.45 -28.01 -12.66
N VAL A 200 3.25 -26.69 -12.61
CA VAL A 200 4.31 -25.72 -12.31
C VAL A 200 3.94 -24.85 -11.12
N GLU A 201 4.96 -24.23 -10.54
CA GLU A 201 4.81 -23.28 -9.45
C GLU A 201 4.04 -22.04 -9.91
N LYS A 202 3.38 -21.38 -8.94
CA LYS A 202 2.69 -20.11 -9.17
C LYS A 202 3.71 -19.05 -9.61
N LYS A 203 3.43 -18.36 -10.73
CA LYS A 203 4.18 -17.16 -11.12
C LYS A 203 4.13 -16.14 -9.99
N ASN A 204 5.26 -15.53 -9.63
CA ASN A 204 5.30 -14.58 -8.52
C ASN A 204 5.32 -13.12 -9.00
N LEU A 205 4.13 -12.58 -9.32
CA LEU A 205 3.96 -11.21 -9.84
C LEU A 205 4.52 -10.14 -8.91
N ALA A 206 4.27 -10.27 -7.60
CA ALA A 206 4.74 -9.32 -6.60
C ALA A 206 6.27 -9.27 -6.53
N GLU A 207 6.95 -10.44 -6.59
CA GLU A 207 8.42 -10.46 -6.67
C GLU A 207 8.95 -9.81 -7.95
N MET A 208 8.36 -10.12 -9.10
CA MET A 208 8.75 -9.51 -10.37
C MET A 208 8.60 -7.99 -10.34
N ALA A 209 7.55 -7.47 -9.69
CA ALA A 209 7.36 -6.03 -9.51
C ALA A 209 8.40 -5.42 -8.54
N MET A 210 8.79 -6.14 -7.49
CA MET A 210 9.83 -5.70 -6.54
C MET A 210 11.21 -5.55 -7.19
N ASP A 211 11.51 -6.32 -8.24
CA ASP A 211 12.80 -6.28 -8.94
C ASP A 211 13.09 -4.92 -9.60
N TYR A 212 12.06 -4.13 -9.93
CA TYR A 212 12.24 -2.73 -10.38
C TYR A 212 12.86 -1.83 -9.30
N GLY A 213 12.64 -2.14 -8.02
CA GLY A 213 13.17 -1.41 -6.87
C GLY A 213 12.57 -0.01 -6.62
N THR A 214 11.70 0.47 -7.53
CA THR A 214 11.04 1.79 -7.47
C THR A 214 9.52 1.68 -7.39
N VAL A 215 8.99 0.49 -7.12
CA VAL A 215 7.56 0.19 -7.10
C VAL A 215 7.21 -0.19 -5.68
N TYR A 216 6.14 0.40 -5.12
CA TYR A 216 5.61 -0.10 -3.85
C TYR A 216 4.87 -1.41 -4.12
N VAL A 217 5.15 -2.47 -3.35
CA VAL A 217 4.50 -3.77 -3.52
C VAL A 217 3.96 -4.26 -2.20
N ALA A 218 2.75 -4.79 -2.18
CA ALA A 218 2.20 -5.46 -1.01
C ALA A 218 1.48 -6.76 -1.38
N SER A 219 1.68 -7.77 -0.56
CA SER A 219 0.88 -8.99 -0.54
C SER A 219 -0.03 -8.95 0.68
N VAL A 220 -1.34 -9.01 0.47
CA VAL A 220 -2.34 -8.83 1.54
C VAL A 220 -3.33 -9.98 1.61
N SER A 221 -3.81 -10.26 2.82
CA SER A 221 -4.85 -11.25 3.11
C SER A 221 -5.68 -10.69 4.27
N MET A 222 -6.86 -10.16 3.95
CA MET A 222 -7.65 -9.36 4.89
C MET A 222 -8.01 -10.14 6.17
N GLY A 223 -8.48 -11.38 6.02
CA GLY A 223 -8.78 -12.24 7.15
C GLY A 223 -7.56 -12.67 7.98
N ALA A 224 -6.34 -12.58 7.43
CA ALA A 224 -5.12 -12.83 8.19
C ALA A 224 -4.72 -11.64 9.07
N ASN A 225 -4.81 -10.42 8.54
CA ASN A 225 -4.48 -9.20 9.27
C ASN A 225 -5.15 -7.96 8.63
N TYR A 226 -6.19 -7.46 9.29
CA TYR A 226 -6.92 -6.26 8.86
C TYR A 226 -6.03 -5.01 8.91
N ASP A 227 -5.25 -4.83 9.98
CA ASP A 227 -4.40 -3.65 10.15
C ASP A 227 -3.29 -3.60 9.10
N GLN A 228 -2.69 -4.75 8.78
CA GLN A 228 -1.70 -4.85 7.71
C GLN A 228 -2.32 -4.53 6.34
N THR A 229 -3.56 -4.98 6.10
CA THR A 229 -4.27 -4.69 4.85
C THR A 229 -4.54 -3.18 4.75
N LEU A 230 -5.08 -2.54 5.79
CA LEU A 230 -5.32 -1.10 5.80
C LEU A 230 -4.03 -0.30 5.65
N LYS A 231 -2.97 -0.70 6.34
CA LYS A 231 -1.64 -0.10 6.22
C LYS A 231 -1.10 -0.23 4.81
N ALA A 232 -1.23 -1.40 4.18
CA ALA A 232 -0.75 -1.63 2.83
C ALA A 232 -1.45 -0.75 1.80
N PHE A 233 -2.78 -0.56 1.92
CA PHE A 233 -3.55 0.32 1.05
C PHE A 233 -3.23 1.80 1.30
N SER A 234 -3.00 2.20 2.56
CA SER A 234 -2.62 3.57 2.90
C SER A 234 -1.22 3.92 2.42
N GLU A 235 -0.25 3.00 2.54
CA GLU A 235 1.13 3.20 2.06
C GLU A 235 1.26 3.11 0.53
N ALA A 236 0.32 2.42 -0.15
CA ALA A 236 0.26 2.30 -1.62
C ALA A 236 -0.30 3.55 -2.30
N GLU A 237 -1.45 4.04 -1.82
CA GLU A 237 -1.76 5.47 -1.92
C GLU A 237 -0.68 6.24 -1.13
N ASP A 238 -0.60 7.54 -0.98
CA ASP A 238 0.58 8.21 -0.34
C ASP A 238 1.94 8.01 -1.06
N TYR A 239 2.30 6.84 -1.62
CA TYR A 239 3.50 6.62 -2.42
C TYR A 239 3.42 7.42 -3.73
N ASP A 240 4.40 8.29 -3.96
CA ASP A 240 4.52 9.09 -5.20
C ASP A 240 5.16 8.24 -6.31
N GLY A 241 4.40 7.27 -6.82
CA GLY A 241 4.82 6.35 -7.86
C GLY A 241 3.84 5.19 -8.06
N CYS A 242 4.28 4.14 -8.77
CA CYS A 242 3.42 2.99 -9.01
C CYS A 242 3.39 2.07 -7.78
N SER A 243 2.20 1.65 -7.41
CA SER A 243 1.94 0.72 -6.31
C SER A 243 1.23 -0.52 -6.82
N VAL A 244 1.61 -1.71 -6.33
CA VAL A 244 1.01 -3.00 -6.69
C VAL A 244 0.60 -3.74 -5.42
N ILE A 245 -0.69 -3.99 -5.26
CA ILE A 245 -1.25 -4.79 -4.18
C ILE A 245 -1.79 -6.09 -4.79
N VAL A 246 -1.29 -7.23 -4.31
CA VAL A 246 -1.83 -8.56 -4.63
C VAL A 246 -2.60 -9.05 -3.42
N ALA A 247 -3.92 -9.18 -3.57
CA ALA A 247 -4.84 -9.56 -2.50
C ALA A 247 -5.35 -10.99 -2.69
N TYR A 248 -5.06 -11.88 -1.73
CA TYR A 248 -5.62 -13.23 -1.76
C TYR A 248 -7.15 -13.18 -1.68
N SER A 249 -7.81 -13.70 -2.69
CA SER A 249 -9.27 -13.58 -2.87
C SER A 249 -9.91 -14.97 -2.95
N PRO A 250 -10.39 -15.54 -1.84
CA PRO A 250 -11.07 -16.83 -1.87
C PRO A 250 -12.27 -16.82 -2.82
N CYS A 251 -12.47 -17.92 -3.53
CA CYS A 251 -13.46 -18.02 -4.60
C CYS A 251 -14.27 -19.32 -4.48
N ILE A 252 -15.50 -19.29 -4.97
CA ILE A 252 -16.33 -20.50 -5.10
C ILE A 252 -15.66 -21.59 -5.95
N GLU A 253 -14.77 -21.23 -6.87
CA GLU A 253 -14.00 -22.17 -7.69
C GLU A 253 -12.93 -22.93 -6.90
N HIS A 254 -12.52 -22.43 -5.72
CA HIS A 254 -11.67 -23.18 -4.79
C HIS A 254 -12.42 -24.35 -4.15
N LYS A 255 -13.76 -24.24 -4.08
CA LYS A 255 -14.68 -25.24 -3.55
C LYS A 255 -14.31 -25.63 -2.12
N ASN A 256 -14.14 -24.62 -1.26
CA ASN A 256 -13.81 -24.80 0.15
C ASN A 256 -14.87 -25.66 0.85
N LEU A 257 -14.43 -26.66 1.61
CA LEU A 257 -15.28 -27.61 2.32
C LEU A 257 -16.01 -26.97 3.50
N ASP A 258 -15.41 -25.95 4.12
CA ASP A 258 -16.01 -25.14 5.18
C ASP A 258 -16.94 -24.03 4.67
N ALA A 259 -17.19 -23.96 3.35
CA ALA A 259 -18.05 -22.98 2.68
C ALA A 259 -17.58 -21.52 2.76
N MET A 260 -18.14 -20.67 1.88
CA MET A 260 -17.75 -19.25 1.76
C MET A 260 -18.05 -18.42 3.02
N THR A 261 -18.86 -18.92 3.96
CA THR A 261 -19.13 -18.24 5.24
C THR A 261 -17.89 -18.15 6.13
N HIS A 262 -16.88 -19.00 5.91
CA HIS A 262 -15.62 -19.02 6.68
C HIS A 262 -14.44 -18.37 5.91
N THR A 263 -14.73 -17.54 4.91
CA THR A 263 -13.73 -16.92 4.03
C THR A 263 -12.61 -16.20 4.81
N MET A 264 -12.94 -15.44 5.87
CA MET A 264 -11.93 -14.71 6.64
C MET A 264 -11.02 -15.65 7.44
N GLN A 265 -11.58 -16.70 8.04
CA GLN A 265 -10.81 -17.73 8.75
C GLN A 265 -9.91 -18.50 7.79
N HIS A 266 -10.39 -18.78 6.58
CA HIS A 266 -9.61 -19.42 5.53
C HIS A 266 -8.45 -18.53 5.06
N GLN A 267 -8.68 -17.24 4.87
CA GLN A 267 -7.63 -16.25 4.57
C GLN A 267 -6.52 -16.24 5.65
N ALA A 268 -6.88 -16.34 6.93
CA ALA A 268 -5.92 -16.44 8.03
C ALA A 268 -5.09 -17.74 7.96
N THR A 269 -5.75 -18.86 7.71
CA THR A 269 -5.12 -20.19 7.56
C THR A 269 -4.12 -20.21 6.40
N VAL A 270 -4.50 -19.61 5.27
CA VAL A 270 -3.67 -19.48 4.08
C VAL A 270 -2.40 -18.65 4.34
N ALA A 271 -2.49 -17.57 5.12
CA ALA A 271 -1.30 -16.82 5.52
C ALA A 271 -0.45 -17.56 6.55
N ALA A 272 -1.08 -18.16 7.56
CA ALA A 272 -0.42 -18.90 8.65
C ALA A 272 0.35 -20.15 8.18
N SER A 273 -0.07 -20.75 7.06
CA SER A 273 0.61 -21.88 6.41
C SER A 273 1.78 -21.47 5.51
N GLY A 274 1.94 -20.18 5.21
CA GLY A 274 2.92 -19.69 4.23
C GLY A 274 2.52 -19.91 2.78
N TYR A 275 1.32 -20.47 2.53
CA TYR A 275 0.76 -20.64 1.20
C TYR A 275 0.60 -19.29 0.48
N PHE A 276 0.14 -18.27 1.20
CA PHE A 276 0.09 -16.88 0.72
C PHE A 276 0.68 -15.95 1.79
N PRO A 277 2.01 -15.74 1.80
CA PRO A 277 2.64 -14.87 2.79
C PRO A 277 2.26 -13.41 2.55
N ILE A 278 2.06 -12.68 3.65
CA ILE A 278 1.78 -11.24 3.62
C ILE A 278 3.05 -10.45 3.94
N TYR A 279 3.30 -9.42 3.16
CA TYR A 279 4.51 -8.60 3.24
C TYR A 279 4.32 -7.29 2.48
N ARG A 280 5.23 -6.34 2.72
CA ARG A 280 5.29 -5.06 2.02
C ARG A 280 6.72 -4.77 1.58
N TYR A 281 6.85 -4.15 0.43
CA TYR A 281 8.08 -3.60 -0.10
C TYR A 281 7.84 -2.12 -0.34
N ASN A 282 8.50 -1.28 0.43
CA ASN A 282 8.35 0.17 0.36
C ASN A 282 9.69 0.82 -0.05
N PRO A 283 9.82 1.28 -1.32
CA PRO A 283 11.03 1.95 -1.81
C PRO A 283 11.44 3.18 -0.99
N MET A 284 10.50 3.84 -0.30
CA MET A 284 10.80 5.01 0.53
C MET A 284 11.66 4.65 1.74
N LEU A 285 11.51 3.45 2.30
CA LEU A 285 12.35 2.98 3.39
C LEU A 285 13.82 2.89 2.97
N LYS A 286 14.09 2.47 1.72
CA LYS A 286 15.44 2.46 1.16
C LYS A 286 16.05 3.86 1.10
N ARG A 287 15.26 4.89 0.75
CA ARG A 287 15.70 6.30 0.79
C ARG A 287 16.01 6.79 2.21
N MET A 288 15.44 6.14 3.23
CA MET A 288 15.68 6.41 4.65
C MET A 288 16.81 5.52 5.24
N GLY A 289 17.52 4.73 4.43
CA GLY A 289 18.54 3.80 4.92
C GLY A 289 17.96 2.58 5.66
N LYS A 290 16.65 2.34 5.57
CA LYS A 290 15.98 1.17 6.13
C LYS A 290 15.86 0.07 5.07
N ASN A 291 15.66 -1.17 5.53
CA ASN A 291 15.28 -2.25 4.63
C ASN A 291 13.90 -1.98 4.01
N PRO A 292 13.77 -1.94 2.68
CA PRO A 292 12.47 -1.75 2.03
C PRO A 292 11.52 -2.93 2.20
N PHE A 293 12.02 -4.13 2.46
CA PHE A 293 11.19 -5.33 2.58
C PHE A 293 10.82 -5.62 4.04
N VAL A 294 9.52 -5.66 4.30
CA VAL A 294 8.93 -5.99 5.61
C VAL A 294 8.07 -7.24 5.46
N LEU A 295 8.50 -8.32 6.11
CA LEU A 295 7.74 -9.57 6.18
C LEU A 295 6.74 -9.51 7.34
N ASP A 296 5.46 -9.31 7.02
CA ASP A 296 4.40 -9.23 8.02
C ASP A 296 3.99 -10.64 8.53
N THR A 297 4.18 -11.70 7.72
CA THR A 297 4.09 -13.11 8.18
C THR A 297 5.32 -13.51 9.01
N LYS A 298 5.33 -13.18 10.30
CA LYS A 298 6.49 -13.40 11.17
C LYS A 298 6.87 -14.87 11.41
N LYS A 299 5.89 -15.78 11.45
CA LYS A 299 6.09 -17.22 11.68
C LYS A 299 5.03 -18.02 10.93
N LEU A 300 5.41 -19.21 10.48
CA LEU A 300 4.45 -20.22 9.99
C LEU A 300 3.97 -21.04 11.18
N THR A 301 2.68 -20.99 11.48
CA THR A 301 2.06 -21.74 12.58
C THR A 301 1.25 -22.95 12.08
N MET A 302 1.10 -23.08 10.76
CA MET A 302 0.42 -24.19 10.10
C MET A 302 1.29 -24.72 8.94
N GLY A 303 0.96 -25.92 8.46
CA GLY A 303 1.53 -26.46 7.21
C GLY A 303 0.58 -26.26 6.03
N VAL A 304 1.08 -26.46 4.81
CA VAL A 304 0.26 -26.34 3.58
C VAL A 304 -0.95 -27.27 3.56
N ASP A 305 -0.90 -28.40 4.29
CA ASP A 305 -2.01 -29.36 4.38
C ASP A 305 -3.29 -28.72 4.95
N ALA A 306 -3.17 -27.71 5.83
CA ALA A 306 -4.33 -26.99 6.36
C ALA A 306 -5.15 -26.29 5.26
N VAL A 307 -4.50 -25.88 4.17
CA VAL A 307 -5.15 -25.30 2.98
C VAL A 307 -5.63 -26.40 2.04
N LEU A 308 -4.74 -27.37 1.75
CA LEU A 308 -5.02 -28.44 0.79
C LEU A 308 -6.19 -29.34 1.18
N ASP A 309 -6.34 -29.61 2.48
CA ASP A 309 -7.42 -30.46 2.99
C ASP A 309 -8.77 -29.74 3.00
N ASN A 310 -8.79 -28.40 3.10
CA ASN A 310 -10.04 -27.62 3.05
C ASN A 310 -10.51 -27.37 1.60
N GLU A 311 -9.61 -27.33 0.62
CA GLU A 311 -9.94 -26.93 -0.73
C GLU A 311 -10.13 -28.12 -1.68
N MET A 312 -11.36 -28.33 -2.17
CA MET A 312 -11.66 -29.44 -3.08
C MET A 312 -10.89 -29.40 -4.39
N ARG A 313 -10.38 -28.24 -4.83
CA ARG A 313 -9.50 -28.17 -6.01
C ARG A 313 -8.20 -28.99 -5.84
N PHE A 314 -7.74 -29.23 -4.62
CA PHE A 314 -6.64 -30.17 -4.35
C PHE A 314 -7.14 -31.57 -3.99
N GLY A 315 -8.23 -31.65 -3.20
CA GLY A 315 -8.87 -32.92 -2.85
C GLY A 315 -9.34 -33.73 -4.06
N ALA A 316 -9.70 -33.08 -5.17
CA ALA A 316 -10.05 -33.72 -6.43
C ALA A 316 -8.87 -34.49 -7.04
N LEU A 317 -7.64 -33.96 -6.96
CA LEU A 317 -6.44 -34.66 -7.40
C LEU A 317 -6.16 -35.86 -6.49
N LYS A 318 -6.20 -35.66 -5.16
CA LYS A 318 -6.00 -36.71 -4.15
C LYS A 318 -6.88 -37.93 -4.39
N LYS A 319 -8.15 -37.72 -4.76
CA LYS A 319 -9.12 -38.79 -5.05
C LYS A 319 -8.83 -39.53 -6.37
N ARG A 320 -8.32 -38.84 -7.38
CA ARG A 320 -8.11 -39.41 -8.71
C ARG A 320 -6.72 -40.05 -8.87
N ASP A 321 -5.70 -39.43 -8.29
CA ASP A 321 -4.30 -39.83 -8.42
C ASP A 321 -3.54 -39.46 -7.13
N ALA A 322 -3.49 -40.41 -6.21
CA ALA A 322 -2.91 -40.21 -4.88
C ALA A 322 -1.39 -40.04 -4.91
N ASP A 323 -0.70 -40.68 -5.86
CA ASP A 323 0.76 -40.62 -5.96
C ASP A 323 1.19 -39.29 -6.57
N LEU A 324 0.49 -38.83 -7.61
CA LEU A 324 0.71 -37.49 -8.16
C LEU A 324 0.36 -36.39 -7.14
N TYR A 325 -0.72 -36.57 -6.37
CA TYR A 325 -1.05 -35.66 -5.27
C TYR A 325 0.08 -35.59 -4.23
N LYS A 326 0.62 -36.72 -3.77
CA LYS A 326 1.74 -36.73 -2.81
C LYS A 326 2.96 -36.00 -3.36
N LYS A 327 3.27 -36.21 -4.65
CA LYS A 327 4.36 -35.51 -5.35
C LYS A 327 4.12 -34.00 -5.32
N TYR A 328 3.00 -33.51 -5.84
CA TYR A 328 2.72 -32.07 -5.91
C TYR A 328 2.54 -31.41 -4.54
N ARG A 329 2.00 -32.12 -3.54
CA ARG A 329 1.97 -31.63 -2.16
C ARG A 329 3.38 -31.44 -1.61
N SER A 330 4.29 -32.37 -1.89
CA SER A 330 5.69 -32.26 -1.46
C SER A 330 6.40 -31.09 -2.14
N GLU A 331 6.18 -30.93 -3.45
CA GLU A 331 6.76 -29.82 -4.22
C GLU A 331 6.21 -28.46 -3.75
N LEU A 332 4.89 -28.36 -3.49
CA LEU A 332 4.29 -27.15 -2.93
C LEU A 332 4.84 -26.79 -1.55
N ASP A 333 4.96 -27.76 -0.64
CA ASP A 333 5.51 -27.53 0.71
C ASP A 333 6.98 -27.09 0.65
N ALA A 334 7.77 -27.71 -0.23
CA ALA A 334 9.17 -27.32 -0.46
C ALA A 334 9.24 -25.87 -0.98
N TRP A 335 8.45 -25.54 -1.99
CA TRP A 335 8.38 -24.19 -2.57
C TRP A 335 7.95 -23.13 -1.55
N VAL A 336 6.91 -23.42 -0.76
CA VAL A 336 6.43 -22.52 0.30
C VAL A 336 7.53 -22.26 1.33
N ARG A 337 8.22 -23.30 1.79
CA ARG A 337 9.31 -23.18 2.77
C ARG A 337 10.50 -22.41 2.19
N GLU A 338 10.91 -22.71 0.97
CA GLU A 338 12.02 -22.01 0.30
C GLU A 338 11.71 -20.53 0.11
N ARG A 339 10.52 -20.21 -0.41
CA ARG A 339 10.04 -18.84 -0.57
C ARG A 339 9.98 -18.11 0.76
N TYR A 340 9.47 -18.75 1.81
CA TYR A 340 9.42 -18.17 3.14
C TYR A 340 10.82 -17.87 3.69
N SER A 341 11.76 -18.82 3.60
CA SER A 341 13.15 -18.63 4.01
C SER A 341 13.86 -17.55 3.19
N LYS A 342 13.55 -17.41 1.89
CA LYS A 342 14.01 -16.29 1.06
C LYS A 342 13.51 -14.95 1.61
N TYR A 343 12.22 -14.84 1.95
CA TYR A 343 11.66 -13.62 2.50
C TYR A 343 12.18 -13.28 3.90
N GLN A 344 12.43 -14.29 4.74
CA GLN A 344 13.08 -14.07 6.03
C GLN A 344 14.50 -13.49 5.84
N ARG A 345 15.27 -14.03 4.89
CA ARG A 345 16.58 -13.46 4.54
C ARG A 345 16.44 -12.03 4.05
N TRP A 346 15.50 -11.75 3.15
CA TRP A 346 15.26 -10.38 2.66
C TRP A 346 14.88 -9.42 3.78
N ALA A 347 14.01 -9.80 4.71
CA ALA A 347 13.65 -8.98 5.86
C ALA A 347 14.81 -8.75 6.84
N ALA A 348 15.77 -9.68 6.89
CA ALA A 348 17.00 -9.56 7.68
C ALA A 348 18.11 -8.76 6.98
N LEU A 349 18.02 -8.49 5.67
CA LEU A 349 19.03 -7.67 4.97
C LEU A 349 19.08 -6.26 5.58
N GLY A 350 20.30 -5.76 5.80
CA GLY A 350 20.51 -4.47 6.47
C GLY A 350 20.29 -4.50 8.00
N GLN A 351 19.90 -5.65 8.56
CA GLN A 351 20.07 -5.98 9.98
C GLN A 351 21.38 -6.74 10.16
N GLU A 352 22.49 -6.21 9.62
CA GLU A 352 23.80 -6.77 9.98
C GLU A 352 23.97 -6.69 11.49
N ASP A 353 24.44 -7.79 12.07
CA ASP A 353 24.80 -7.90 13.49
C ASP A 353 25.85 -6.83 13.81
N ILE A 354 25.39 -5.67 14.29
CA ILE A 354 26.27 -4.59 14.75
C ILE A 354 26.80 -4.92 16.16
N SER A 355 27.13 -6.18 16.43
CA SER A 355 27.68 -6.61 17.72
C SER A 355 29.11 -6.13 17.96
N ASN A 356 29.78 -5.59 16.93
CA ASN A 356 31.18 -5.13 16.99
C ASN A 356 31.37 -3.60 16.98
N GLY A 357 30.30 -2.81 16.85
CA GLY A 357 30.37 -1.34 16.85
C GLY A 357 30.19 -0.73 18.25
N VAL A 358 30.54 0.55 18.43
CA VAL A 358 30.22 1.26 19.68
C VAL A 358 28.70 1.42 19.79
N PRO A 359 28.03 0.92 20.86
CA PRO A 359 26.58 0.96 20.96
C PRO A 359 26.08 2.40 21.02
N LEU A 360 25.06 2.73 20.23
CA LEU A 360 24.36 4.01 20.21
C LEU A 360 22.86 3.76 20.14
N THR A 361 22.12 4.24 21.13
CA THR A 361 20.66 4.21 21.13
C THR A 361 20.12 5.56 20.65
N LEU A 362 19.29 5.55 19.62
CA LEU A 362 18.58 6.72 19.08
C LEU A 362 17.10 6.58 19.40
N LEU A 363 16.60 7.48 20.25
CA LEU A 363 15.17 7.60 20.53
C LEU A 363 14.59 8.68 19.64
N TYR A 364 13.39 8.45 19.09
CA TYR A 364 12.67 9.50 18.39
C TYR A 364 11.23 9.71 18.87
N GLY A 365 10.83 10.99 18.93
CA GLY A 365 9.47 11.43 19.12
C GLY A 365 8.98 12.17 17.88
N THR A 366 7.94 11.63 17.24
CA THR A 366 7.37 12.17 16.00
C THR A 366 5.85 12.07 15.95
N GLU A 367 5.22 13.04 15.28
CA GLU A 367 3.77 13.04 14.98
C GLU A 367 3.51 12.71 13.51
N THR A 368 4.33 13.28 12.61
CA THR A 368 4.18 13.17 11.15
C THR A 368 5.31 12.40 10.47
N GLY A 369 6.20 11.77 11.24
CA GLY A 369 7.33 10.98 10.72
C GLY A 369 8.60 11.76 10.38
N THR A 370 8.60 13.10 10.52
CA THR A 370 9.77 13.93 10.17
C THR A 370 10.98 13.64 11.06
N THR A 371 10.76 13.56 12.38
CA THR A 371 11.80 13.25 13.37
C THR A 371 12.28 11.81 13.25
N GLU A 372 11.37 10.89 12.94
CA GLU A 372 11.73 9.51 12.63
C GLU A 372 12.69 9.48 11.43
N ALA A 373 12.33 10.15 10.32
CA ALA A 373 13.20 10.22 9.15
C ALA A 373 14.57 10.87 9.46
N LEU A 374 14.63 11.83 10.39
CA LEU A 374 15.90 12.38 10.88
C LEU A 374 16.69 11.37 11.70
N ALA A 375 16.06 10.66 12.63
CA ALA A 375 16.71 9.67 13.48
C ALA A 375 17.33 8.53 12.67
N TYR A 376 16.64 8.05 11.64
CA TYR A 376 17.21 7.03 10.76
C TYR A 376 18.34 7.55 9.85
N ARG A 377 18.29 8.81 9.40
CA ARG A 377 19.42 9.45 8.70
C ARG A 377 20.65 9.57 9.60
N VAL A 378 20.46 9.97 10.86
CA VAL A 378 21.53 10.01 11.86
C VAL A 378 22.06 8.61 12.13
N ALA A 379 21.18 7.61 12.23
CA ALA A 379 21.56 6.22 12.42
C ALA A 379 22.44 5.70 11.29
N GLU A 380 22.09 6.01 10.05
CA GLU A 380 22.89 5.63 8.88
C GLU A 380 24.28 6.26 8.91
N LEU A 381 24.38 7.57 9.18
CA LEU A 381 25.66 8.25 9.32
C LEU A 381 26.51 7.69 10.46
N ALA A 382 25.87 7.30 11.57
CA ALA A 382 26.55 6.69 12.70
C ALA A 382 27.01 5.26 12.37
N ARG A 383 26.20 4.44 11.67
CA ARG A 383 26.60 3.12 11.20
C ARG A 383 27.80 3.17 10.25
N GLN A 384 27.79 4.12 9.30
CA GLN A 384 28.93 4.37 8.41
C GLN A 384 30.22 4.74 9.15
N ARG A 385 30.11 5.22 10.38
CA ARG A 385 31.23 5.57 11.27
C ARG A 385 31.57 4.48 12.28
N GLY A 386 30.99 3.28 12.16
CA GLY A 386 31.29 2.13 13.00
C GLY A 386 30.48 2.05 14.31
N TYR A 387 29.37 2.78 14.43
CA TYR A 387 28.47 2.65 15.58
C TYR A 387 27.46 1.51 15.41
N ALA A 388 27.17 0.85 16.52
CA ALA A 388 26.09 -0.11 16.68
C ALA A 388 24.80 0.58 17.06
N VAL A 389 24.05 1.03 16.05
CA VAL A 389 22.91 1.93 16.26
C VAL A 389 21.58 1.19 16.38
N LYS A 390 20.96 1.27 17.56
CA LYS A 390 19.56 0.89 17.82
C LYS A 390 18.69 2.14 17.69
N VAL A 391 17.64 2.09 16.86
CA VAL A 391 16.68 3.18 16.72
C VAL A 391 15.32 2.69 17.21
N MET A 392 14.65 3.45 18.06
CA MET A 392 13.34 3.09 18.60
C MET A 392 12.53 4.34 18.95
N GLU A 393 11.22 4.18 19.11
CA GLU A 393 10.35 5.28 19.55
C GLU A 393 10.66 5.63 21.01
N CYS A 394 10.44 6.88 21.41
CA CYS A 394 10.63 7.29 22.80
C CYS A 394 9.75 6.44 23.74
N ASP A 395 8.50 6.19 23.38
CA ASP A 395 7.56 5.42 24.20
C ASP A 395 7.83 3.90 24.22
N GLU A 396 8.76 3.40 23.40
CA GLU A 396 9.25 2.01 23.49
C GLU A 396 10.36 1.83 24.53
N MET A 397 10.93 2.93 25.07
CA MET A 397 11.98 2.93 26.09
C MET A 397 11.38 3.12 27.48
N ASP A 398 11.67 2.19 28.38
CA ASP A 398 11.40 2.40 29.80
C ASP A 398 12.46 3.35 30.39
N VAL A 399 12.02 4.40 31.10
CA VAL A 399 12.94 5.38 31.72
C VAL A 399 13.91 4.73 32.71
N SER A 400 13.55 3.59 33.30
CA SER A 400 14.45 2.82 34.18
C SER A 400 15.64 2.17 33.47
N GLU A 401 15.56 1.97 32.15
CA GLU A 401 16.62 1.39 31.31
C GLU A 401 17.61 2.45 30.78
N LEU A 402 17.32 3.75 30.96
CA LEU A 402 18.20 4.84 30.48
C LEU A 402 19.65 4.73 30.98
N PRO A 403 19.93 4.39 32.26
CA PRO A 403 21.31 4.24 32.74
C PRO A 403 22.10 3.12 32.05
N GLU A 404 21.42 2.15 31.45
CA GLU A 404 22.06 1.03 30.74
C GLU A 404 22.53 1.44 29.32
N ASN A 405 21.99 2.54 28.79
CA ASN A 405 22.27 3.04 27.45
C ASN A 405 23.42 4.07 27.45
N LYS A 406 24.66 3.56 27.46
CA LYS A 406 25.90 4.39 27.57
C LYS A 406 26.01 5.53 26.55
N ASN A 407 25.56 5.34 25.32
CA ASN A 407 25.46 6.41 24.33
C ASN A 407 24.00 6.50 23.88
N LEU A 408 23.34 7.57 24.27
CA LEU A 408 21.94 7.83 23.99
C LEU A 408 21.81 9.17 23.27
N MET A 409 21.03 9.21 22.21
CA MET A 409 20.65 10.45 21.53
C MET A 409 19.14 10.47 21.32
N VAL A 410 18.50 11.52 21.82
CA VAL A 410 17.03 11.69 21.73
C VAL A 410 16.73 12.78 20.72
N LEU A 411 15.93 12.44 19.72
CA LEU A 411 15.47 13.34 18.67
C LEU A 411 13.95 13.49 18.82
N CYS A 412 13.48 14.61 19.33
CA CYS A 412 12.05 14.84 19.54
C CYS A 412 11.66 16.17 18.90
N ALA A 413 10.62 16.16 18.06
CA ALA A 413 10.02 17.38 17.54
C ALA A 413 8.73 17.68 18.31
N THR A 414 8.51 18.95 18.63
CA THR A 414 7.25 19.40 19.22
C THR A 414 6.17 19.54 18.14
N THR A 415 4.91 19.45 18.55
CA THR A 415 3.72 19.65 17.71
C THR A 415 2.98 20.92 18.13
N GLY A 416 2.33 21.61 17.18
CA GLY A 416 1.52 22.82 17.45
C GLY A 416 2.28 23.89 18.23
N GLU A 417 1.74 24.29 19.38
CA GLU A 417 2.26 25.30 20.32
C GLU A 417 3.37 24.77 21.27
N GLY A 418 3.99 23.62 20.95
CA GLY A 418 5.06 23.03 21.77
C GLY A 418 4.68 21.73 22.49
N THR A 419 3.59 21.06 22.08
CA THR A 419 3.15 19.81 22.71
C THR A 419 4.06 18.63 22.33
N THR A 420 4.17 17.67 23.25
CA THR A 420 4.91 16.42 23.02
C THR A 420 4.22 15.57 21.95
N PRO A 421 4.96 15.00 20.98
CA PRO A 421 4.40 14.13 19.96
C PRO A 421 3.89 12.81 20.55
N ARG A 422 2.90 12.18 19.90
CA ARG A 422 2.22 10.97 20.41
C ARG A 422 3.15 9.83 20.79
N THR A 423 4.25 9.67 20.06
CA THR A 423 5.25 8.60 20.24
C THR A 423 6.28 8.90 21.34
N ALA A 424 6.11 10.00 22.09
CA ALA A 424 6.95 10.38 23.23
C ALA A 424 6.15 10.82 24.47
N LEU A 425 4.83 10.60 24.49
CA LEU A 425 3.97 11.07 25.56
C LEU A 425 4.27 10.35 26.88
N HIS A 426 4.35 9.02 26.82
CA HIS A 426 4.61 8.21 28.00
C HIS A 426 6.03 8.43 28.54
N PHE A 427 7.01 8.45 27.64
CA PHE A 427 8.41 8.70 27.94
C PHE A 427 8.62 10.06 28.64
N THR A 428 7.97 11.12 28.12
CA THR A 428 8.06 12.46 28.71
C THR A 428 7.40 12.52 30.09
N ALA A 429 6.23 11.87 30.25
CA ALA A 429 5.55 11.81 31.54
C ALA A 429 6.37 11.07 32.61
N GLN A 430 7.00 9.95 32.23
CA GLN A 430 7.87 9.19 33.13
C GLN A 430 9.13 9.98 33.51
N LEU A 431 9.77 10.68 32.56
CA LEU A 431 10.90 11.57 32.85
C LEU A 431 10.53 12.69 33.82
N GLN A 432 9.36 13.31 33.66
CA GLN A 432 8.88 14.36 34.56
C GLN A 432 8.58 13.85 35.98
N LEU A 433 8.09 12.61 36.10
CA LEU A 433 7.88 11.96 37.40
C LEU A 433 9.22 11.64 38.07
N ALA A 434 10.17 11.06 37.33
CA ALA A 434 11.50 10.76 37.83
C ALA A 434 12.27 12.02 38.27
N ALA A 435 12.11 13.14 37.54
CA ALA A 435 12.73 14.42 37.89
C ALA A 435 12.19 15.06 39.19
N LYS A 436 10.97 14.70 39.61
CA LYS A 436 10.37 15.22 40.86
C LYS A 436 10.84 14.49 42.12
N ASP A 437 11.41 13.28 41.98
CA ASP A 437 11.77 12.40 43.10
C ASP A 437 13.22 12.57 43.64
N ASN A 438 13.87 13.65 43.21
CA ASN A 438 15.14 14.24 43.66
C ASN A 438 15.95 13.50 44.77
N SER A 439 16.46 12.30 44.46
CA SER A 439 17.42 11.62 45.33
C SER A 439 18.58 10.93 44.61
N ASN A 440 18.70 10.99 43.27
CA ASN A 440 19.94 10.64 42.55
C ASN A 440 19.91 11.17 41.10
N ALA A 441 19.92 12.49 40.92
CA ALA A 441 20.15 13.10 39.62
C ALA A 441 21.64 13.00 39.25
N HIS A 442 22.04 11.84 38.73
CA HIS A 442 23.08 11.73 37.73
C HIS A 442 22.47 11.03 36.51
N LEU A 443 21.60 11.75 35.82
CA LEU A 443 21.39 11.56 34.38
C LEU A 443 22.57 12.17 33.64
#